data_AF-A0AAN9Y9Y5-F1
#
_entry.id   AF-A0AAN9Y9Y5-F1
#
_cell.length_a   1.000
_cell.length_b   1.000
_cell.length_c   1.000
_cell.angle_alpha   90.00
_cell.angle_beta   90.00
_cell.angle_gamma   90.00
#
_symmetry.space_group_name_H-M   'P 1'
#
loop_
_entity.id
_entity.type
_entity.pdbx_description
1 polymer ?
#
loop_
_entity_poly.entity_id
_entity_poly.type
_entity_poly.pdbx_seq_one_letter_code
_entity_poly.pdbx_strand_id
1 'polypeptide(L)'
;MYIKAFENLKNHTWKVPSTIYIDFEIAIHTAVLKVWPNMQVKGCRFHLGQAWYRKIQSLGLSNNYKVTDDEVGAFLRIFFGLPFLPPQEVEDCFVEDLMAIQPQHDGVVKFCDYIVENYIDTRSSFPPALWAEFSNSLTRTTNACESFHSKLNNMFYQAHPNIYVLTNALLEIQTSSYTKMKQFRQRMPKILETKLKFSSAVNEEFMTKSCDRFQFVKKISWKFLPISL
;
A
#
# COMPACT_ATOMS: atom_id res chain seq x y z
N MET A 1 13.64 18.30 -6.14
CA MET A 1 12.93 17.84 -7.35
C MET A 1 11.42 17.86 -7.15
N TYR A 2 10.89 17.19 -6.11
CA TYR A 2 9.46 17.08 -5.82
C TYR A 2 8.71 18.42 -5.73
N ILE A 3 9.25 19.42 -5.02
CA ILE A 3 8.59 20.73 -4.83
C ILE A 3 8.24 21.36 -6.18
N LYS A 4 9.21 21.46 -7.11
CA LYS A 4 8.98 22.04 -8.44
C LYS A 4 7.92 21.28 -9.24
N ALA A 5 7.90 19.95 -9.13
CA ALA A 5 6.88 19.12 -9.79
C ALA A 5 5.48 19.40 -9.22
N PHE A 6 5.35 19.48 -7.90
CA PHE A 6 4.08 19.78 -7.24
C PHE A 6 3.62 21.23 -7.46
N GLU A 7 4.51 22.21 -7.50
CA GLU A 7 4.20 23.59 -7.87
C GLU A 7 3.66 23.67 -9.30
N ASN A 8 4.28 22.97 -10.24
CA ASN A 8 3.79 22.88 -11.61
C ASN A 8 2.38 22.25 -11.67
N LEU A 9 2.16 21.15 -10.93
CA LEU A 9 0.84 20.54 -10.81
C LEU A 9 -0.19 21.52 -10.24
N LYS A 10 0.15 22.22 -9.15
CA LYS A 10 -0.72 23.23 -8.52
C LYS A 10 -1.11 24.35 -9.49
N ASN A 11 -0.19 24.76 -10.37
CA ASN A 11 -0.43 25.83 -11.32
C ASN A 11 -1.25 25.39 -12.55
N HIS A 12 -1.26 24.10 -12.88
CA HIS A 12 -1.92 23.57 -14.10
C HIS A 12 -3.12 22.67 -13.79
N THR A 13 -3.48 22.49 -12.52
CA THR A 13 -4.66 21.72 -12.11
C THR A 13 -5.65 22.64 -11.41
N TRP A 14 -6.91 22.62 -11.87
CA TRP A 14 -7.99 23.43 -11.29
C TRP A 14 -8.60 22.79 -10.02
N LYS A 15 -8.23 21.53 -9.75
CA LYS A 15 -8.76 20.74 -8.64
C LYS A 15 -7.62 20.27 -7.74
N VAL A 16 -7.55 20.84 -6.54
CA VAL A 16 -6.63 20.38 -5.49
C VAL A 16 -7.26 19.17 -4.80
N PRO A 17 -6.58 18.01 -4.71
CA PRO A 17 -7.12 16.86 -3.98
C PRO A 17 -7.19 17.16 -2.48
N SER A 18 -8.14 16.54 -1.78
CA SER A 18 -8.21 16.59 -0.31
C SER A 18 -7.18 15.66 0.35
N THR A 19 -6.84 14.58 -0.34
CA THR A 19 -5.99 13.50 0.16
C THR A 19 -5.02 13.07 -0.92
N ILE A 20 -3.76 12.82 -0.56
CA ILE A 20 -2.74 12.26 -1.44
C ILE A 20 -2.14 11.00 -0.81
N TYR A 21 -1.95 9.98 -1.64
CA TYR A 21 -1.30 8.73 -1.25
C TYR A 21 0.10 8.70 -1.85
N ILE A 22 1.12 8.63 -1.00
CA ILE A 22 2.53 8.67 -1.43
C ILE A 22 3.33 7.53 -0.81
N ASP A 23 4.53 7.31 -1.33
CA ASP A 23 5.49 6.35 -0.78
C ASP A 23 6.02 6.79 0.60
N PHE A 24 6.95 6.01 1.15
CA PHE A 24 7.52 6.22 2.48
C PHE A 24 8.90 6.90 2.38
N GLU A 25 9.00 7.99 1.60
CA GLU A 25 10.18 8.85 1.51
C GLU A 25 9.92 10.23 2.16
N ILE A 26 10.66 10.60 3.20
CA ILE A 26 10.46 11.87 3.95
C ILE A 26 10.46 13.10 3.02
N ALA A 27 11.27 13.08 1.96
CA ALA A 27 11.39 14.19 1.03
C ALA A 27 10.08 14.47 0.25
N ILE A 28 9.32 13.43 -0.15
CA ILE A 28 8.06 13.64 -0.86
C ILE A 28 6.97 14.16 0.09
N HIS A 29 6.91 13.66 1.34
CA HIS A 29 5.98 14.15 2.37
C HIS A 29 6.20 15.63 2.65
N THR A 30 7.47 16.00 2.85
CA THR A 30 7.88 17.40 3.10
C THR A 30 7.53 18.29 1.91
N ALA A 31 7.77 17.82 0.68
CA ALA A 31 7.46 18.58 -0.53
C ALA A 31 5.95 18.81 -0.71
N VAL A 32 5.11 17.80 -0.46
CA VAL A 32 3.66 17.93 -0.52
C VAL A 32 3.17 18.98 0.48
N LEU A 33 3.58 18.89 1.75
CA LEU A 33 3.13 19.81 2.79
C LEU A 33 3.66 21.23 2.59
N LYS A 34 4.81 21.39 1.92
CA LYS A 34 5.30 22.72 1.52
C LYS A 34 4.41 23.37 0.45
N VAL A 35 3.91 22.60 -0.51
CA VAL A 35 3.09 23.12 -1.63
C VAL A 35 1.60 23.22 -1.25
N TRP A 36 1.11 22.27 -0.47
CA TRP A 36 -0.25 22.18 0.06
C TRP A 36 -0.23 21.89 1.58
N PRO A 37 -0.12 22.93 2.43
CA PRO A 37 0.02 22.76 3.88
C PRO A 37 -1.14 22.02 4.57
N ASN A 38 -2.34 22.10 4.00
CA ASN A 38 -3.56 21.48 4.54
C ASN A 38 -3.90 20.13 3.88
N MET A 39 -3.00 19.57 3.05
CA MET A 39 -3.23 18.30 2.38
C MET A 39 -3.26 17.15 3.39
N GLN A 40 -4.25 16.27 3.29
CA GLN A 40 -4.20 15.02 4.03
C GLN A 40 -3.22 14.07 3.34
N VAL A 41 -2.06 13.85 3.94
CA VAL A 41 -1.07 12.91 3.45
C VAL A 41 -1.33 11.53 4.05
N LYS A 42 -1.37 10.50 3.19
CA LYS A 42 -1.54 9.11 3.59
C LYS A 42 -0.47 8.23 2.95
N GLY A 43 0.02 7.25 3.70
CA GLY A 43 0.94 6.24 3.20
C GLY A 43 0.24 5.30 2.22
N CYS A 44 0.90 4.98 1.12
CA CYS A 44 0.42 4.01 0.15
C CYS A 44 0.61 2.57 0.66
N ARG A 45 -0.48 1.79 0.75
CA ARG A 45 -0.44 0.41 1.24
C ARG A 45 0.42 -0.51 0.38
N PHE A 46 0.48 -0.28 -0.92
CA PHE A 46 1.36 -1.05 -1.81
C PHE A 46 2.83 -0.82 -1.45
N HIS A 47 3.25 0.44 -1.33
CA HIS A 47 4.63 0.78 -0.97
C HIS A 47 5.00 0.36 0.46
N LEU A 48 4.04 0.40 1.40
CA LEU A 48 4.23 -0.14 2.74
C LEU A 48 4.54 -1.64 2.68
N GLY A 49 3.70 -2.40 1.99
CA GLY A 49 3.91 -3.84 1.84
C GLY A 49 5.23 -4.17 1.13
N GLN A 50 5.62 -3.37 0.14
CA GLN A 50 6.93 -3.49 -0.52
C GLN A 50 8.10 -3.23 0.44
N ALA A 51 8.02 -2.17 1.27
CA ALA A 51 9.07 -1.87 2.23
C ALA A 51 9.23 -3.01 3.25
N TRP A 52 8.12 -3.52 3.79
CA TRP A 52 8.14 -4.66 4.71
C TRP A 52 8.67 -5.93 4.06
N TYR A 53 8.25 -6.23 2.83
CA TYR A 53 8.75 -7.39 2.10
C TYR A 53 10.24 -7.29 1.79
N ARG A 54 10.76 -6.12 1.40
CA ARG A 54 12.20 -5.90 1.23
C ARG A 54 12.97 -6.11 2.53
N LYS A 55 12.41 -5.70 3.67
CA LYS A 55 13.03 -5.97 4.98
C LYS A 55 13.09 -7.48 5.24
N ILE A 56 11.99 -8.20 5.03
CA ILE A 56 11.94 -9.68 5.13
C ILE A 56 13.04 -10.30 4.26
N GLN A 57 13.20 -9.84 3.02
CA GLN A 57 14.23 -10.31 2.11
C GLN A 57 15.65 -10.03 2.63
N SER A 58 15.91 -8.81 3.10
CA SER A 58 17.22 -8.40 3.63
C SER A 58 17.66 -9.18 4.86
N LEU A 59 16.70 -9.74 5.61
CA LEU A 59 16.94 -10.56 6.81
C LEU A 59 17.04 -12.06 6.50
N GLY A 60 17.00 -12.45 5.22
CA GLY A 60 17.09 -13.86 4.81
C GLY A 60 15.80 -14.66 4.99
N LEU A 61 14.69 -14.02 5.36
CA LEU A 61 13.42 -14.67 5.71
C LEU A 61 12.52 -15.00 4.49
N SER A 62 13.04 -14.79 3.27
CA SER A 62 12.27 -14.98 2.04
C SER A 62 11.73 -16.40 1.87
N ASN A 63 12.53 -17.40 2.25
CA ASN A 63 12.15 -18.80 2.11
C ASN A 63 11.04 -19.16 3.10
N ASN A 64 11.20 -18.77 4.38
CA ASN A 64 10.16 -18.90 5.39
C ASN A 64 8.84 -18.25 4.93
N TYR A 65 8.92 -17.00 4.44
CA TYR A 65 7.75 -16.26 3.98
C TYR A 65 6.99 -16.93 2.83
N LYS A 66 7.68 -17.64 1.93
CA LYS A 66 7.07 -18.29 0.76
C LYS A 66 6.44 -19.64 1.08
N VAL A 67 6.91 -20.32 2.12
CA VAL A 67 6.37 -21.63 2.52
C VAL A 67 5.06 -21.44 3.29
N THR A 68 4.01 -22.13 2.86
CA THR A 68 2.66 -21.99 3.43
C THR A 68 2.61 -22.44 4.89
N ASP A 69 3.25 -23.56 5.21
CA ASP A 69 3.18 -24.20 6.53
C ASP A 69 4.37 -23.86 7.45
N ASP A 70 5.14 -22.83 7.10
CA ASP A 70 6.25 -22.33 7.92
C ASP A 70 5.72 -21.34 8.98
N GLU A 71 6.07 -21.57 10.25
CA GLU A 71 5.63 -20.75 11.39
C GLU A 71 6.12 -19.30 11.28
N VAL A 72 7.39 -19.10 10.90
CA VAL A 72 7.97 -17.77 10.70
C VAL A 72 7.27 -17.06 9.53
N GLY A 73 7.03 -17.77 8.44
CA GLY A 73 6.29 -17.25 7.29
C GLY A 73 4.86 -16.86 7.66
N ALA A 74 4.16 -17.70 8.41
CA ALA A 74 2.81 -17.45 8.89
C ALA A 74 2.78 -16.19 9.76
N PHE A 75 3.72 -16.05 10.71
CA PHE A 75 3.87 -14.88 11.55
C PHE A 75 4.09 -13.60 10.74
N LEU A 76 5.05 -13.60 9.81
CA LEU A 76 5.38 -12.43 8.97
C LEU A 76 4.20 -11.98 8.11
N ARG A 77 3.38 -12.92 7.61
CA ARG A 77 2.21 -12.63 6.79
C ARG A 77 1.13 -11.86 7.57
N ILE A 78 1.01 -12.05 8.89
CA ILE A 78 0.03 -11.36 9.74
C ILE A 78 0.22 -9.84 9.69
N PHE A 79 1.46 -9.35 9.63
CA PHE A 79 1.76 -7.91 9.59
C PHE A 79 1.03 -7.19 8.46
N PHE A 80 0.82 -7.84 7.32
CA PHE A 80 0.12 -7.27 6.16
C PHE A 80 -1.39 -7.05 6.39
N GLY A 81 -1.93 -7.50 7.53
CA GLY A 81 -3.26 -7.16 8.01
C GLY A 81 -3.32 -5.89 8.86
N LEU A 82 -2.22 -5.46 9.48
CA LEU A 82 -2.17 -4.26 10.34
C LEU A 82 -2.66 -2.98 9.63
N PRO A 83 -2.39 -2.73 8.33
CA PRO A 83 -2.85 -1.52 7.66
C PRO A 83 -4.37 -1.36 7.57
N PHE A 84 -5.12 -2.43 7.85
CA PHE A 84 -6.58 -2.44 7.83
C PHE A 84 -7.20 -2.15 9.19
N LEU A 85 -6.41 -2.10 10.27
CA LEU A 85 -6.92 -1.72 11.58
C LEU A 85 -7.18 -0.19 11.65
N PRO A 86 -8.02 0.24 12.59
CA PRO A 86 -8.01 1.62 13.05
C PRO A 86 -6.61 1.97 13.57
N PRO A 87 -6.05 3.17 13.26
CA PRO A 87 -4.69 3.52 13.67
C PRO A 87 -4.39 3.36 15.15
N GLN A 88 -5.39 3.64 16.00
CA GLN A 88 -5.28 3.55 17.46
C GLN A 88 -5.18 2.11 17.98
N GLU A 89 -5.55 1.10 17.19
CA GLU A 89 -5.48 -0.32 17.60
C GLU A 89 -4.20 -1.01 17.13
N VAL A 90 -3.38 -0.35 16.31
CA VAL A 90 -2.19 -0.96 15.71
C VAL A 90 -1.13 -1.30 16.77
N GLU A 91 -0.88 -0.38 17.70
CA GLU A 91 0.11 -0.57 18.76
C GLU A 91 -0.31 -1.69 19.71
N ASP A 92 -1.56 -1.65 20.20
CA ASP A 92 -2.10 -2.71 21.06
C ASP A 92 -2.09 -4.07 20.36
N CYS A 93 -2.49 -4.13 19.09
CA CYS A 93 -2.45 -5.39 18.35
C CYS A 93 -1.02 -5.93 18.21
N PHE A 94 -0.05 -5.05 17.96
CA PHE A 94 1.35 -5.44 17.88
C PHE A 94 1.86 -5.97 19.23
N VAL A 95 1.68 -5.22 20.31
CA VAL A 95 2.23 -5.54 21.64
C VAL A 95 1.51 -6.72 22.29
N GLU A 96 0.18 -6.72 22.29
CA GLU A 96 -0.62 -7.70 23.03
C GLU A 96 -0.85 -8.99 22.25
N ASP A 97 -1.02 -8.91 20.92
CA ASP A 97 -1.38 -10.09 20.11
C ASP A 97 -0.20 -10.66 19.34
N LEU A 98 0.55 -9.82 18.60
CA LEU A 98 1.65 -10.31 17.76
C LEU A 98 2.85 -10.74 18.61
N MET A 99 3.29 -9.95 19.58
CA MET A 99 4.46 -10.33 20.40
C MET A 99 4.21 -11.60 21.24
N ALA A 100 2.95 -11.87 21.62
CA ALA A 100 2.58 -13.08 22.34
C ALA A 100 2.80 -14.38 21.54
N ILE A 101 2.84 -14.29 20.20
CA ILE A 101 3.04 -15.43 19.30
C ILE A 101 4.33 -15.34 18.49
N GLN A 102 5.26 -14.46 18.87
CA GLN A 102 6.50 -14.25 18.13
C GLN A 102 7.36 -15.54 18.13
N PRO A 103 7.71 -16.09 16.95
CA PRO A 103 8.62 -17.23 16.88
C PRO A 103 10.02 -16.91 17.43
N GLN A 104 10.68 -17.92 18.01
CA GLN A 104 12.08 -17.80 18.45
C GLN A 104 13.03 -17.83 17.25
N HIS A 105 13.17 -16.68 16.58
CA HIS A 105 14.04 -16.54 15.41
C HIS A 105 14.66 -15.14 15.37
N ASP A 106 15.99 -15.04 15.31
CA ASP A 106 16.73 -13.76 15.33
C ASP A 106 16.29 -12.80 14.21
N GLY A 107 16.10 -13.32 12.99
CA GLY A 107 15.55 -12.52 11.89
C GLY A 107 14.15 -11.97 12.17
N VAL A 108 13.31 -12.67 12.94
CA VAL A 108 11.97 -12.18 13.29
C VAL A 108 12.07 -11.05 14.30
N VAL A 109 12.93 -11.17 15.31
CA VAL A 109 13.20 -10.09 16.28
C VAL A 109 13.63 -8.82 15.55
N LYS A 110 14.63 -8.92 14.67
CA LYS A 110 15.13 -7.80 13.85
C LYS A 110 14.07 -7.20 12.91
N PHE A 111 13.12 -8.01 12.46
CA PHE A 111 11.99 -7.51 11.68
C PHE A 111 11.02 -6.73 12.56
N CYS A 112 10.68 -7.25 13.74
CA CYS A 112 9.80 -6.58 14.70
C CYS A 112 10.39 -5.24 15.17
N ASP A 113 11.68 -5.19 15.53
CA ASP A 113 12.38 -3.97 15.90
C ASP A 113 12.28 -2.92 14.80
N TYR A 114 12.55 -3.32 13.55
CA TYR A 114 12.42 -2.45 12.38
C TYR A 114 10.99 -1.91 12.23
N ILE A 115 9.97 -2.75 12.41
CA ILE A 115 8.57 -2.31 12.32
C ILE A 115 8.24 -1.29 13.42
N VAL A 116 8.67 -1.53 14.65
CA VAL A 116 8.44 -0.62 15.78
C VAL A 116 9.09 0.74 15.52
N GLU A 117 10.38 0.75 15.23
CA GLU A 117 11.18 1.96 15.03
C GLU A 117 10.67 2.84 13.88
N ASN A 118 10.20 2.21 12.80
CA ASN A 118 9.89 2.92 11.55
C ASN A 118 8.40 3.16 11.33
N TYR A 119 7.50 2.38 11.96
CA TYR A 119 6.07 2.39 11.62
C TYR A 119 5.10 2.41 12.80
N ILE A 120 5.48 2.00 14.01
CA ILE A 120 4.54 1.89 15.15
C ILE A 120 4.80 2.96 16.21
N ASP A 121 6.05 3.16 16.64
CA ASP A 121 6.35 4.13 17.70
C ASP A 121 5.81 5.52 17.33
N THR A 122 5.29 6.23 18.33
CA THR A 122 4.90 7.65 18.22
C THR A 122 5.99 8.56 17.63
N ARG A 123 7.27 8.21 17.82
CA ARG A 123 8.45 8.91 17.31
C ARG A 123 8.93 8.38 15.96
N SER A 124 8.27 7.35 15.43
CA SER A 124 8.62 6.79 14.12
C SER A 124 8.43 7.81 13.01
N SER A 125 9.20 7.65 11.92
CA SER A 125 9.06 8.52 10.75
C SER A 125 7.69 8.39 10.09
N PHE A 126 7.02 7.25 10.27
CA PHE A 126 5.77 6.91 9.59
C PHE A 126 4.79 6.23 10.56
N PRO A 127 4.18 6.99 11.50
CA PRO A 127 3.32 6.41 12.53
C PRO A 127 2.02 5.83 11.96
N PRO A 128 1.29 4.97 12.70
CA PRO A 128 0.08 4.29 12.22
C PRO A 128 -0.98 5.21 11.60
N ALA A 129 -1.17 6.43 12.13
CA ALA A 129 -2.12 7.42 11.60
C ALA A 129 -1.88 7.79 10.12
N LEU A 130 -0.64 7.62 9.64
CA LEU A 130 -0.26 7.83 8.25
C LEU A 130 -0.70 6.67 7.35
N TRP A 131 -0.53 5.43 7.80
CA TRP A 131 -0.57 4.26 6.93
C TRP A 131 -1.67 3.22 7.22
N ALA A 132 -2.23 3.22 8.42
CA ALA A 132 -3.37 2.38 8.81
C ALA A 132 -4.70 3.14 8.58
N GLU A 133 -5.75 2.42 8.19
CA GLU A 133 -7.11 2.95 8.11
C GLU A 133 -8.11 1.81 8.00
N PHE A 134 -9.09 1.82 8.90
CA PHE A 134 -10.24 0.93 8.82
C PHE A 134 -11.21 1.43 7.75
N SER A 135 -11.04 0.91 6.52
CA SER A 135 -11.85 1.31 5.37
C SER A 135 -12.00 0.17 4.36
N ASN A 136 -13.16 0.08 3.73
CA ASN A 136 -13.42 -0.78 2.57
C ASN A 136 -12.73 -0.28 1.30
N SER A 137 -12.02 0.85 1.38
CA SER A 137 -11.44 1.49 0.20
C SER A 137 -10.23 0.72 -0.34
N LEU A 138 -10.28 0.48 -1.65
CA LEU A 138 -9.13 0.02 -2.41
C LEU A 138 -8.22 1.18 -2.87
N THR A 139 -8.57 2.43 -2.56
CA THR A 139 -7.85 3.64 -3.01
C THR A 139 -6.42 3.74 -2.51
N ARG A 140 -6.04 2.99 -1.46
CA ARG A 140 -4.68 3.02 -0.90
C ARG A 140 -3.63 2.24 -1.71
N THR A 141 -4.00 1.61 -2.82
CA THR A 141 -3.06 0.91 -3.70
C THR A 141 -2.73 1.77 -4.92
N THR A 142 -1.45 2.06 -5.16
CA THR A 142 -0.97 2.73 -6.40
C THR A 142 -0.94 1.79 -7.60
N ASN A 143 -1.57 0.61 -7.53
CA ASN A 143 -1.62 -0.37 -8.62
C ASN A 143 -2.01 0.24 -9.97
N ALA A 144 -2.89 1.26 -9.98
CA ALA A 144 -3.24 1.97 -11.21
C ALA A 144 -2.06 2.80 -11.76
N CYS A 145 -1.34 3.52 -10.90
CA CYS A 145 -0.13 4.27 -11.26
C CYS A 145 0.97 3.32 -11.73
N GLU A 146 1.23 2.22 -11.03
CA GLU A 146 2.27 1.25 -11.43
C GLU A 146 1.90 0.50 -12.70
N SER A 147 0.63 0.11 -12.87
CA SER A 147 0.16 -0.50 -14.12
C SER A 147 0.29 0.48 -15.28
N PHE A 148 0.01 1.77 -15.05
CA PHE A 148 0.23 2.81 -16.03
C PHE A 148 1.71 2.99 -16.36
N HIS A 149 2.59 3.09 -15.35
CA HIS A 149 4.04 3.20 -15.54
C HIS A 149 4.60 2.00 -16.29
N SER A 150 4.23 0.78 -15.92
CA SER A 150 4.65 -0.45 -16.60
C SER A 150 4.18 -0.46 -18.05
N LYS A 151 2.90 -0.13 -18.31
CA LYS A 151 2.39 0.00 -19.67
C LYS A 151 3.19 1.02 -20.46
N LEU A 152 3.38 2.22 -19.91
CA LEU A 152 4.11 3.31 -20.56
C LEU A 152 5.55 2.90 -20.90
N ASN A 153 6.27 2.29 -19.95
CA ASN A 153 7.64 1.81 -20.17
C ASN A 153 7.69 0.75 -21.28
N ASN A 154 6.73 -0.17 -21.32
CA ASN A 154 6.67 -1.20 -22.35
C ASN A 154 6.33 -0.67 -23.75
N MET A 155 5.86 0.57 -23.87
CA MET A 155 5.61 1.21 -25.17
C MET A 155 6.88 1.81 -25.78
N PHE A 156 7.97 1.91 -25.02
CA PHE A 156 9.24 2.45 -25.48
C PHE A 156 10.32 1.37 -25.52
N TYR A 157 10.76 1.01 -26.72
CA TYR A 157 11.85 0.04 -26.95
C TYR A 157 13.26 0.69 -26.93
N GLN A 158 13.33 2.00 -26.68
CA GLN A 158 14.56 2.80 -26.70
C GLN A 158 14.55 3.80 -25.54
N ALA A 159 15.72 4.08 -24.94
CA ALA A 159 15.85 4.99 -23.81
C ALA A 159 15.48 6.45 -24.14
N HIS A 160 15.60 6.84 -25.41
CA HIS A 160 15.35 8.21 -25.88
C HIS A 160 14.43 8.21 -27.12
N PRO A 161 13.13 7.96 -26.94
CA PRO A 161 12.18 7.98 -28.05
C PRO A 161 12.07 9.39 -28.65
N ASN A 162 12.02 9.48 -29.98
CA ASN A 162 11.74 10.76 -30.65
C ASN A 162 10.30 11.21 -30.40
N ILE A 163 10.01 12.48 -30.70
CA ILE A 163 8.71 13.10 -30.42
C ILE A 163 7.53 12.39 -31.08
N TYR A 164 7.72 11.80 -32.26
CA TYR A 164 6.65 11.07 -32.96
C TYR A 164 6.30 9.76 -32.23
N VAL A 165 7.32 9.02 -31.79
CA VAL A 165 7.13 7.80 -30.99
C VAL A 165 6.42 8.12 -29.67
N LEU A 166 6.85 9.18 -28.99
CA LEU A 166 6.19 9.66 -27.77
C LEU A 166 4.72 10.03 -28.02
N THR A 167 4.47 10.81 -29.08
CA THR A 167 3.11 11.27 -29.43
C THR A 167 2.18 10.09 -29.73
N ASN A 168 2.65 9.13 -30.51
CA ASN A 168 1.86 7.93 -30.82
C ASN A 168 1.53 7.11 -29.57
N ALA A 169 2.50 6.95 -28.67
CA ALA A 169 2.26 6.24 -27.41
C ALA A 169 1.21 6.96 -26.55
N LEU A 170 1.28 8.30 -26.44
CA LEU A 170 0.29 9.09 -25.71
C LEU A 170 -1.11 8.99 -26.33
N LEU A 171 -1.23 9.02 -27.66
CA LEU A 171 -2.50 8.86 -28.36
C LEU A 171 -3.12 7.47 -28.14
N GLU A 172 -2.31 6.41 -28.14
CA GLU A 172 -2.78 5.06 -27.85
C GLU A 172 -3.23 4.90 -26.38
N ILE A 173 -2.47 5.49 -25.44
CA ILE A 173 -2.86 5.57 -24.03
C ILE A 173 -4.22 6.27 -23.88
N GLN A 174 -4.39 7.42 -24.53
CA GLN A 174 -5.64 8.18 -24.51
C GLN A 174 -6.81 7.33 -25.06
N THR A 175 -6.63 6.72 -26.24
CA THR A 175 -7.66 5.90 -26.91
C THR A 175 -8.07 4.69 -26.07
N SER A 176 -7.07 3.96 -25.54
CA SER A 176 -7.32 2.80 -24.69
C SER A 176 -7.97 3.18 -23.35
N SER A 177 -7.62 4.33 -22.79
CA SER A 177 -8.23 4.85 -21.55
C SER A 177 -9.69 5.21 -21.75
N TYR A 178 -10.03 5.94 -22.82
CA TYR A 178 -11.44 6.27 -23.13
C TYR A 178 -12.30 5.04 -23.34
N THR A 179 -11.77 4.03 -24.06
CA THR A 179 -12.47 2.75 -24.26
C THR A 179 -12.75 2.05 -22.94
N LYS A 180 -11.74 1.96 -22.06
CA LYS A 180 -11.90 1.35 -20.72
C LYS A 180 -12.88 2.13 -19.85
N MET A 181 -12.85 3.46 -19.85
CA MET A 181 -13.79 4.28 -19.09
C MET A 181 -15.24 4.02 -19.52
N LYS A 182 -15.49 3.87 -20.82
CA LYS A 182 -16.82 3.53 -21.35
C LYS A 182 -17.29 2.15 -20.88
N GLN A 183 -16.41 1.15 -20.87
CA GLN A 183 -16.70 -0.19 -20.38
C GLN A 183 -16.92 -0.24 -18.86
N PHE A 184 -16.11 0.50 -18.09
CA PHE A 184 -16.22 0.51 -16.62
C PHE A 184 -17.53 1.12 -16.13
N ARG A 185 -18.07 2.11 -16.87
CA ARG A 185 -19.42 2.65 -16.62
C ARG A 185 -20.52 1.60 -16.76
N GLN A 186 -20.26 0.50 -17.49
CA GLN A 186 -21.22 -0.57 -17.70
C GLN A 186 -21.06 -1.72 -16.69
N ARG A 187 -19.83 -2.04 -16.24
CA ARG A 187 -19.59 -3.13 -15.29
C ARG A 187 -18.22 -3.03 -14.59
N MET A 188 -18.20 -3.25 -13.27
CA MET A 188 -16.95 -3.39 -12.50
C MET A 188 -16.26 -4.75 -12.79
N PRO A 189 -14.92 -4.81 -12.78
CA PRO A 189 -14.19 -6.06 -12.89
C PRO A 189 -14.49 -7.02 -11.72
N LYS A 190 -14.80 -8.28 -12.03
CA LYS A 190 -15.17 -9.32 -11.05
C LYS A 190 -14.13 -9.52 -9.94
N ILE A 191 -12.84 -9.38 -10.25
CA ILE A 191 -11.73 -9.48 -9.28
C ILE A 191 -11.83 -8.37 -8.22
N LEU A 192 -12.12 -7.15 -8.66
CA LEU A 192 -12.25 -5.98 -7.78
C LEU A 192 -13.47 -6.12 -6.88
N GLU A 193 -14.59 -6.53 -7.47
CA GLU A 193 -15.84 -6.82 -6.75
C GLU A 193 -15.63 -7.89 -5.68
N THR A 194 -14.92 -8.97 -5.99
CA THR A 194 -14.64 -10.06 -5.05
C THR A 194 -13.77 -9.60 -3.88
N LYS A 195 -12.76 -8.76 -4.14
CA LYS A 195 -11.90 -8.19 -3.07
C LYS A 195 -12.70 -7.26 -2.15
N LEU A 196 -13.57 -6.42 -2.71
CA LEU A 196 -14.45 -5.54 -1.94
C LEU A 196 -15.41 -6.34 -1.06
N LYS A 197 -16.11 -7.33 -1.63
CA LYS A 197 -17.04 -8.19 -0.87
C LYS A 197 -16.35 -8.90 0.29
N PHE A 198 -15.16 -9.45 0.06
CA PHE A 198 -14.36 -10.07 1.12
C PHE A 198 -13.99 -9.07 2.22
N SER A 199 -13.47 -7.90 1.85
CA SER A 199 -13.09 -6.86 2.82
C SER A 199 -14.30 -6.39 3.63
N SER A 200 -15.46 -6.18 2.98
CA SER A 200 -16.69 -5.78 3.65
C SER A 200 -17.17 -6.82 4.65
N ALA A 201 -17.15 -8.11 4.28
CA ALA A 201 -17.58 -9.19 5.17
C ALA A 201 -16.69 -9.29 6.41
N VAL A 202 -15.36 -9.25 6.23
CA VAL A 202 -14.41 -9.32 7.35
C VAL A 202 -14.52 -8.07 8.24
N ASN A 203 -14.76 -6.88 7.66
CA ASN A 203 -15.00 -5.66 8.42
C ASN A 203 -16.32 -5.73 9.21
N GLU A 204 -17.38 -6.32 8.66
CA GLU A 204 -18.65 -6.52 9.36
C GLU A 204 -18.50 -7.46 10.56
N GLU A 205 -17.78 -8.57 10.40
CA GLU A 205 -17.46 -9.48 11.51
C GLU A 205 -16.72 -8.75 12.64
N PHE A 206 -15.79 -7.86 12.31
CA PHE A 206 -15.06 -7.07 13.30
C PHE A 206 -15.93 -6.02 13.98
N MET A 207 -16.74 -5.27 13.22
CA MET A 207 -17.65 -4.25 13.75
C MET A 207 -18.74 -4.83 14.65
N THR A 208 -19.21 -6.04 14.33
CA THR A 208 -20.21 -6.76 15.14
C THR A 208 -19.60 -7.50 16.33
N LYS A 209 -18.27 -7.41 16.52
CA LYS A 209 -17.51 -8.17 17.54
C LYS A 209 -17.67 -9.69 17.42
N SER A 210 -17.99 -10.17 16.22
CA SER A 210 -18.00 -11.60 15.88
C SER A 210 -16.59 -12.17 15.74
N CYS A 211 -15.58 -11.30 15.59
CA CYS A 211 -14.18 -11.66 15.73
C CYS A 211 -13.42 -10.56 16.49
N ASP A 212 -12.35 -10.96 17.17
CA ASP A 212 -11.43 -10.01 17.81
C ASP A 212 -10.46 -9.37 16.79
N ARG A 213 -9.71 -8.35 17.23
CA ARG A 213 -8.77 -7.62 16.37
C ARG A 213 -7.69 -8.53 15.77
N PHE A 214 -7.23 -9.53 16.51
CA PHE A 214 -6.19 -10.44 16.05
C PHE A 214 -6.70 -11.41 14.98
N GLN A 215 -7.90 -11.96 15.19
CA GLN A 215 -8.62 -12.76 14.21
C GLN A 215 -8.90 -11.95 12.94
N PHE A 216 -9.30 -10.68 13.10
CA PHE A 216 -9.48 -9.76 11.98
C PHE A 216 -8.20 -9.58 11.16
N VAL A 217 -7.09 -9.20 11.81
CA VAL A 217 -5.77 -9.01 11.16
C VAL A 217 -5.31 -10.28 10.45
N LYS A 218 -5.43 -11.44 11.10
CA LYS A 218 -5.15 -12.74 10.49
C LYS A 218 -5.98 -12.97 9.24
N LYS A 219 -7.31 -12.86 9.32
CA LYS A 219 -8.22 -13.09 8.17
C LYS A 219 -7.91 -12.18 7.00
N ILE A 220 -7.74 -10.88 7.25
CA ILE A 220 -7.59 -9.90 6.17
C ILE A 220 -6.21 -9.99 5.50
N SER A 221 -5.15 -10.29 6.25
CA SER A 221 -3.77 -10.38 5.74
C SER A 221 -3.64 -11.33 4.52
N TRP A 222 -4.22 -12.53 4.59
CA TRP A 222 -4.16 -13.56 3.54
C TRP A 222 -4.60 -13.07 2.16
N LYS A 223 -5.54 -12.12 2.10
CA LYS A 223 -6.09 -11.62 0.83
C LYS A 223 -5.23 -10.54 0.18
N PHE A 224 -4.39 -9.88 0.96
CA PHE A 224 -3.66 -8.66 0.57
C PHE A 224 -2.14 -8.79 0.70
N LEU A 225 -1.63 -10.02 0.78
CA LEU A 225 -0.20 -10.27 0.74
C LEU A 225 0.42 -9.74 -0.56
N PRO A 226 1.59 -9.09 -0.50
CA PRO A 226 2.35 -8.81 -1.70
C PRO A 226 2.71 -10.14 -2.35
N ILE A 227 2.25 -10.33 -3.58
CA ILE A 227 2.71 -11.41 -4.44
C ILE A 227 4.17 -11.09 -4.74
N SER A 228 5.05 -12.09 -4.66
CA SER A 228 6.47 -11.97 -5.00
C SER A 228 6.64 -11.07 -6.23
N LEU A 229 7.36 -9.96 -6.07
CA LEU A 229 7.84 -9.17 -7.20
C LEU A 229 8.72 -10.04 -8.11
#